data_AF-A0A507AZF3-F1
#
_entry.id   AF-A0A507AZF3-F1
#
_cell.length_a   1.000
_cell.length_b   1.000
_cell.length_c   1.000
_cell.angle_alpha   90.00
_cell.angle_beta   90.00
_cell.angle_gamma   90.00
#
_symmetry.space_group_name_H-M   'P 1'
#
loop_
_entity.id
_entity.type
_entity.pdbx_description
1 polymer ?
#
loop_
_entity_poly.entity_id
_entity_poly.type
_entity_poly.pdbx_seq_one_letter_code
_entity_poly.pdbx_strand_id
1 'polypeptide(L)'
;MALTQPYWDPGHALDIANYQHAYEVQCVGWAHTRGARCGWRIRDPDASKICAVMSRMAGRPPGQTTSSDLQTLAKLCLCKDWHYDQWGGIARSWEARVRSESASYEARVAKARAAAAAAAQAAAPAVAAVVPFGAAQPANSASSVFVFGANNPVSPPTPPPSGTTSSNNSPLKDLSRELAQAKEKLARSEAAHAELQKTSQQAQIDVFKANVRAKELEAKAEAAGELEDRLKQAALAEARLRAAHAAEVARFEGLVKEAHANAEDLTKYMRETQEELAQLRLGLADEVEKGKALARVNEDLEGRLRASEGLHAEVDRLRAEAEVLRARNGNLEAEAGRLRGDADLLGQRNEKLAVDVEQLAVQKSSLASQVGQLQARLGTAEGRNKQLSEQLAASAEAHQRSADEARAAREANAGLQGRVANLRLRIGQLEASASASWLQRFRAWVGGVKKTGSKAASAKGKAVQHASVAAGKRPEMTVTPVSA
;
A
#
# COMPACT_ATOMS: atom_id res chain seq x y z
N MET A 1 0.79 9.03 -43.55
CA MET A 1 -0.11 9.62 -42.54
C MET A 1 0.21 11.10 -42.41
N ALA A 2 -0.73 11.99 -42.68
CA ALA A 2 -0.56 13.40 -42.33
C ALA A 2 -0.69 13.50 -40.80
N LEU A 3 0.41 13.84 -40.11
CA LEU A 3 0.37 14.07 -38.67
C LEU A 3 -0.52 15.29 -38.41
N THR A 4 -1.66 15.06 -37.76
CA THR A 4 -2.56 16.12 -37.30
C THR A 4 -1.77 17.03 -36.38
N GLN A 5 -1.56 18.28 -36.82
CA GLN A 5 -0.77 19.25 -36.08
C GLN A 5 -1.44 19.47 -34.70
N PRO A 6 -0.72 19.33 -33.58
CA PRO A 6 -1.33 19.42 -32.25
C PRO A 6 -1.89 20.84 -32.02
N TYR A 7 -2.96 20.94 -31.22
CA TYR A 7 -3.64 22.22 -30.96
C TYR A 7 -2.70 23.26 -30.31
N TRP A 8 -1.77 22.76 -29.48
CA TRP A 8 -0.73 23.50 -28.79
C TRP A 8 0.37 22.53 -28.33
N ASP A 9 1.55 23.06 -28.02
CA ASP A 9 2.66 22.29 -27.44
C ASP A 9 2.74 22.53 -25.92
N PRO A 10 2.24 21.60 -25.08
CA PRO A 10 2.33 21.74 -23.63
C PRO A 10 3.76 21.57 -23.10
N GLY A 11 4.63 20.85 -23.82
CA GLY A 11 6.04 20.68 -23.43
C GLY A 11 6.80 22.00 -23.49
N HIS A 12 6.55 22.79 -24.54
CA HIS A 12 7.09 24.14 -24.67
C HIS A 12 6.38 25.16 -23.77
N ALA A 13 5.04 25.25 -23.80
CA ALA A 13 4.29 26.27 -23.05
C ALA A 13 4.50 26.18 -21.52
N LEU A 14 4.65 24.96 -21.00
CA LEU A 14 4.86 24.73 -19.57
C LEU A 14 6.35 24.73 -19.17
N ASP A 15 7.27 24.91 -20.12
CA ASP A 15 8.72 24.82 -19.92
C ASP A 15 9.12 23.46 -19.29
N ILE A 16 8.65 22.36 -19.88
CA ILE A 16 8.95 21.00 -19.42
C ILE A 16 10.09 20.40 -20.25
N ALA A 17 10.00 20.51 -21.57
CA ALA A 17 10.98 19.99 -22.52
C ALA A 17 12.04 21.06 -22.87
N ASN A 18 13.31 20.64 -22.96
CA ASN A 18 14.36 21.51 -23.47
C ASN A 18 14.21 21.67 -25.00
N TYR A 19 14.29 22.91 -25.49
CA TYR A 19 14.16 23.28 -26.91
C TYR A 19 15.10 22.48 -27.85
N GLN A 20 16.23 21.99 -27.33
CA GLN A 20 17.20 21.19 -28.11
C GLN A 20 16.87 19.69 -28.14
N HIS A 21 16.08 19.18 -27.19
CA HIS A 21 15.83 17.76 -26.99
C HIS A 21 14.36 17.52 -26.60
N ALA A 22 13.48 17.44 -27.60
CA ALA A 22 12.02 17.31 -27.41
C ALA A 22 11.56 16.09 -26.58
N TYR A 23 12.42 15.09 -26.41
CA TYR A 23 12.16 13.88 -25.60
C TYR A 23 12.83 13.89 -24.22
N GLU A 24 13.62 14.93 -23.90
CA GLU A 24 14.28 15.04 -22.60
C GLU A 24 13.45 15.87 -21.62
N VAL A 25 12.80 15.18 -20.69
CA VAL A 25 12.13 15.83 -19.56
C VAL A 25 13.13 16.16 -18.47
N GLN A 26 13.26 17.43 -18.13
CA GLN A 26 14.08 17.90 -17.00
C GLN A 26 13.20 18.36 -15.84
N CYS A 27 13.70 18.17 -14.62
CA CYS A 27 13.02 18.55 -13.39
C CYS A 27 12.62 20.04 -13.43
N VAL A 28 11.35 20.33 -13.14
CA VAL A 28 10.81 21.71 -13.16
C VAL A 28 10.95 22.43 -11.81
N GLY A 29 11.50 21.75 -10.81
CA GLY A 29 11.75 22.28 -9.47
C GLY A 29 12.86 23.34 -9.44
N TRP A 30 12.74 24.28 -8.52
CA TRP A 30 13.67 25.39 -8.33
C TRP A 30 14.64 25.12 -7.18
N ALA A 31 15.93 25.02 -7.50
CA ALA A 31 16.99 24.85 -6.52
C ALA A 31 17.33 26.20 -5.88
N HIS A 32 16.78 26.45 -4.69
CA HIS A 32 16.92 27.73 -3.98
C HIS A 32 18.38 28.11 -3.73
N THR A 33 19.25 27.12 -3.51
CA THR A 33 20.70 27.29 -3.31
C THR A 33 21.48 27.73 -4.54
N ARG A 34 20.89 27.62 -5.75
CA ARG A 34 21.54 27.96 -7.02
C ARG A 34 20.80 29.04 -7.82
N GLY A 35 19.63 29.49 -7.36
CA GLY A 35 18.81 30.46 -8.08
C GLY A 35 18.42 30.00 -9.49
N ALA A 36 18.27 28.69 -9.70
CA ALA A 36 18.08 28.10 -11.03
C ALA A 36 17.18 26.86 -10.99
N ARG A 37 16.61 26.51 -12.15
CA ARG A 37 15.89 25.25 -12.38
C ARG A 37 16.80 24.05 -12.16
N CYS A 38 16.25 22.98 -11.61
CA CYS A 38 16.95 21.73 -11.37
C CYS A 38 17.32 21.02 -12.68
N GLY A 39 18.61 20.99 -13.03
CA GLY A 39 19.12 20.27 -14.21
C GLY A 39 19.09 18.75 -14.15
N TRP A 40 18.31 18.13 -13.24
CA TRP A 40 18.15 16.68 -13.18
C TRP A 40 17.19 16.20 -14.28
N ARG A 41 17.67 15.33 -15.16
CA ARG A 41 16.85 14.60 -16.14
C ARG A 41 15.94 13.60 -15.42
N ILE A 42 14.64 13.67 -15.65
CA ILE A 42 13.69 12.65 -15.20
C ILE A 42 13.92 11.40 -16.06
N ARG A 43 14.11 10.24 -15.42
CA ARG A 43 14.34 8.96 -16.10
C ARG A 43 13.03 8.18 -16.24
N ASP A 44 13.02 7.18 -17.11
CA ASP A 44 11.94 6.19 -17.14
C ASP A 44 11.86 5.42 -15.81
N PRO A 45 10.65 5.03 -15.35
CA PRO A 45 9.38 5.04 -16.09
C PRO A 45 8.59 6.37 -16.02
N ASP A 46 9.05 7.37 -15.28
CA ASP A 46 8.25 8.59 -15.06
C ASP A 46 8.31 9.55 -16.27
N ALA A 47 9.42 9.58 -17.02
CA ALA A 47 9.51 10.30 -18.30
C ALA A 47 8.44 9.84 -19.31
N SER A 48 8.28 8.53 -19.52
CA SER A 48 7.21 7.96 -20.37
C SER A 48 5.79 8.38 -19.93
N LYS A 49 5.52 8.47 -18.62
CA LYS A 49 4.22 8.94 -18.11
C LYS A 49 3.99 10.42 -18.39
N ILE A 50 5.04 11.24 -18.28
CA ILE A 50 4.99 12.68 -18.58
C ILE A 50 4.65 12.88 -20.07
N CYS A 51 5.33 12.16 -20.96
CA CYS A 51 5.01 12.16 -22.39
C CYS A 51 3.55 11.75 -22.67
N ALA A 52 3.03 10.72 -22.00
CA ALA A 52 1.63 10.29 -22.16
C ALA A 52 0.62 11.36 -21.71
N VAL A 53 0.87 12.07 -20.60
CA VAL A 53 0.02 13.18 -20.13
C VAL A 53 0.10 14.37 -21.08
N MET A 54 1.31 14.74 -21.53
CA MET A 54 1.51 15.84 -22.50
C MET A 54 0.80 15.56 -23.82
N SER A 55 0.91 14.34 -24.39
CA SER A 55 0.19 13.96 -25.61
C SER A 55 -1.33 14.05 -25.46
N ARG A 56 -1.89 13.64 -24.30
CA ARG A 56 -3.33 13.79 -23.99
C ARG A 56 -3.78 15.25 -23.83
N MET A 57 -2.86 16.15 -23.45
CA MET A 57 -3.11 17.59 -23.39
C MET A 57 -2.99 18.25 -24.76
N ALA A 58 -2.00 17.88 -25.58
CA ALA A 58 -1.78 18.40 -26.93
C ALA A 58 -2.92 18.03 -27.91
N GLY A 59 -3.55 16.88 -27.70
CA GLY A 59 -4.73 16.43 -28.45
C GLY A 59 -6.05 17.15 -28.12
N ARG A 60 -6.04 18.15 -27.22
CA ARG A 60 -7.22 18.94 -26.81
C ARG A 60 -6.89 20.44 -26.83
N PRO A 61 -7.87 21.34 -26.99
CA PRO A 61 -7.67 22.78 -26.81
C PRO A 61 -7.13 23.09 -25.40
N PRO A 62 -6.20 24.07 -25.24
CA PRO A 62 -5.59 24.40 -23.94
C PRO A 62 -6.61 24.64 -22.82
N GLY A 63 -7.73 25.34 -23.09
CA GLY A 63 -8.80 25.58 -22.11
C GLY A 63 -9.57 24.35 -21.62
N GLN A 64 -9.37 23.16 -22.21
CA GLN A 64 -9.89 21.88 -21.70
C GLN A 64 -8.90 21.15 -20.77
N THR A 65 -7.72 21.72 -20.53
CA THR A 65 -6.74 21.18 -19.59
C THR A 65 -7.23 21.41 -18.16
N THR A 66 -7.39 20.34 -17.39
CA THR A 66 -7.88 20.44 -16.02
C THR A 66 -6.76 20.75 -15.04
N SER A 67 -7.10 21.37 -13.89
CA SER A 67 -6.17 21.49 -12.76
C SER A 67 -5.60 20.13 -12.33
N SER A 68 -6.38 19.05 -12.45
CA SER A 68 -5.94 17.68 -12.12
C SER A 68 -4.87 17.17 -13.10
N ASP A 69 -5.00 17.44 -14.41
CA ASP A 69 -3.97 17.14 -15.41
C ASP A 69 -2.65 17.86 -15.03
N LEU A 70 -2.73 19.15 -14.69
CA LEU A 70 -1.55 19.97 -14.34
C LEU A 70 -0.89 19.55 -13.02
N GLN A 71 -1.67 19.22 -11.98
CA GLN A 71 -1.13 18.71 -10.71
C GLN A 71 -0.47 17.34 -10.88
N THR A 72 -1.05 16.47 -11.71
CA THR A 72 -0.47 15.16 -12.05
C THR A 72 0.85 15.33 -12.79
N LEU A 73 0.86 16.20 -13.80
CA LEU A 73 2.05 16.51 -14.58
C LEU A 73 3.16 17.12 -13.71
N ALA A 74 2.83 18.03 -12.79
CA ALA A 74 3.80 18.68 -11.91
C ALA A 74 4.46 17.68 -10.97
N LYS A 75 3.68 16.77 -10.35
CA LYS A 75 4.21 15.71 -9.49
C LYS A 75 5.16 14.75 -10.21
N LEU A 76 4.91 14.48 -11.50
CA LEU A 76 5.78 13.62 -12.30
C LEU A 76 7.06 14.35 -12.75
N CYS A 77 6.98 15.66 -13.06
CA CYS A 77 8.11 16.46 -13.53
C CYS A 77 9.08 16.91 -12.41
N LEU A 78 8.98 16.35 -11.19
CA LEU A 78 9.80 16.73 -10.04
C LEU A 78 10.64 15.55 -9.54
N CYS A 79 11.91 15.80 -9.21
CA CYS A 79 12.73 14.80 -8.53
C CYS A 79 12.21 14.61 -7.08
N LYS A 80 11.86 13.36 -6.77
CA LYS A 80 11.14 12.98 -5.54
C LYS A 80 11.91 13.32 -4.28
N ASP A 81 13.24 13.29 -4.34
CA ASP A 81 14.12 13.43 -3.18
C ASP A 81 14.31 14.89 -2.72
N TRP A 82 14.10 15.89 -3.60
CA TRP A 82 14.52 17.27 -3.35
C TRP A 82 13.49 18.36 -3.63
N HIS A 83 12.55 18.15 -4.55
CA HIS A 83 11.62 19.21 -4.98
C HIS A 83 10.16 18.76 -5.03
N TYR A 84 9.82 17.60 -4.49
CA TYR A 84 8.47 17.04 -4.60
C TYR A 84 7.40 18.01 -4.08
N ASP A 85 7.62 18.62 -2.91
CA ASP A 85 6.78 19.61 -2.24
C ASP A 85 6.40 20.83 -3.11
N GLN A 86 7.22 21.18 -4.11
CA GLN A 86 6.98 22.32 -5.00
C GLN A 86 5.83 22.10 -6.00
N TRP A 87 5.29 20.88 -6.12
CA TRP A 87 4.28 20.50 -7.12
C TRP A 87 3.06 21.44 -7.14
N GLY A 88 2.59 21.88 -5.96
CA GLY A 88 1.42 22.73 -5.84
C GLY A 88 1.64 24.17 -6.32
N GLY A 89 2.86 24.71 -6.14
CA GLY A 89 3.23 26.03 -6.64
C GLY A 89 3.38 26.03 -8.16
N ILE A 90 4.01 24.99 -8.70
CA ILE A 90 4.25 24.82 -10.13
C ILE A 90 2.93 24.62 -10.88
N ALA A 91 2.02 23.77 -10.37
CA ALA A 91 0.70 23.59 -10.97
C ALA A 91 -0.10 24.91 -11.08
N ARG A 92 -0.09 25.75 -10.04
CA ARG A 92 -0.75 27.08 -10.08
C ARG A 92 -0.10 28.05 -11.08
N SER A 93 1.22 28.01 -11.21
CA SER A 93 1.94 28.79 -12.22
C SER A 93 1.56 28.34 -13.65
N TRP A 94 1.48 27.04 -13.87
CA TRP A 94 1.02 26.46 -15.13
C TRP A 94 -0.45 26.76 -15.43
N GLU A 95 -1.35 26.77 -14.45
CA GLU A 95 -2.75 27.20 -14.64
C GLU A 95 -2.86 28.64 -15.17
N ALA A 96 -1.93 29.54 -14.80
CA ALA A 96 -1.86 30.88 -15.37
C ALA A 96 -1.36 30.87 -16.82
N ARG A 97 -0.32 30.09 -17.12
CA ARG A 97 0.20 29.93 -18.50
C ARG A 97 -0.84 29.31 -19.44
N VAL A 98 -1.52 28.25 -19.01
CA VAL A 98 -2.58 27.58 -19.81
C VAL A 98 -3.76 28.51 -20.09
N ARG A 99 -4.14 29.37 -19.14
CA ARG A 99 -5.17 30.41 -19.40
C ARG A 99 -4.71 31.42 -20.45
N SER A 100 -3.45 31.85 -20.40
CA SER A 100 -2.85 32.71 -21.43
C SER A 100 -2.83 32.03 -22.80
N GLU A 101 -2.42 30.76 -22.86
CA GLU A 101 -2.44 29.97 -24.10
C GLU A 101 -3.86 29.70 -24.62
N SER A 102 -4.86 29.55 -23.74
CA SER A 102 -6.27 29.44 -24.14
C SER A 102 -6.75 30.72 -24.81
N ALA A 103 -6.48 31.89 -24.22
CA ALA A 103 -6.81 33.18 -24.83
C ALA A 103 -6.11 33.35 -26.20
N SER A 104 -4.82 33.00 -26.30
CA SER A 104 -4.07 33.02 -27.57
C SER A 104 -4.61 32.03 -28.61
N TYR A 105 -5.04 30.84 -28.19
CA TYR A 105 -5.67 29.84 -29.05
C TYR A 105 -7.05 30.30 -29.54
N GLU A 106 -7.91 30.78 -28.64
CA GLU A 106 -9.24 31.30 -28.96
C GLU A 106 -9.16 32.52 -29.88
N ALA A 107 -8.21 33.43 -29.67
CA ALA A 107 -7.94 34.56 -30.57
C ALA A 107 -7.51 34.09 -31.98
N ARG A 108 -6.66 33.05 -32.08
CA ARG A 108 -6.29 32.45 -33.38
C ARG A 108 -7.49 31.79 -34.06
N VAL A 109 -8.33 31.05 -33.33
CA VAL A 109 -9.55 30.41 -33.86
C VAL A 109 -10.58 31.46 -34.30
N ALA A 110 -10.79 32.51 -33.51
CA ALA A 110 -11.68 33.63 -33.86
C ALA A 110 -11.19 34.36 -35.11
N LYS A 111 -9.88 34.65 -35.21
CA LYS A 111 -9.27 35.25 -36.41
C LYS A 111 -9.42 34.35 -37.64
N ALA A 112 -9.21 33.03 -37.49
CA ALA A 112 -9.39 32.07 -38.59
C ALA A 112 -10.86 31.98 -39.04
N ARG A 113 -11.81 31.97 -38.10
CA ARG A 113 -13.26 32.03 -38.40
C ARG A 113 -13.66 33.33 -39.09
N ALA A 114 -13.14 34.47 -38.64
CA ALA A 114 -13.38 35.77 -39.28
C ALA A 114 -12.80 35.81 -40.70
N ALA A 115 -11.59 35.28 -40.91
CA ALA A 115 -10.99 35.17 -42.24
C ALA A 115 -11.80 34.22 -43.17
N ALA A 116 -12.27 33.08 -42.65
CA ALA A 116 -13.13 32.17 -43.40
C ALA A 116 -14.50 32.79 -43.74
N ALA A 117 -15.10 33.54 -42.83
CA ALA A 117 -16.34 34.28 -43.07
C ALA A 117 -16.14 35.40 -44.12
N ALA A 118 -15.04 36.14 -44.06
CA ALA A 118 -14.68 37.14 -45.06
C ALA A 118 -14.43 36.51 -46.44
N ALA A 119 -13.76 35.35 -46.50
CA ALA A 119 -13.57 34.59 -47.73
C ALA A 119 -14.91 34.08 -48.30
N ALA A 120 -15.82 33.60 -47.46
CA ALA A 120 -17.16 33.18 -47.87
C ALA A 120 -18.02 34.36 -48.39
N GLN A 121 -17.91 35.54 -47.77
CA GLN A 121 -18.56 36.77 -48.26
C GLN A 121 -17.97 37.25 -49.59
N ALA A 122 -16.65 37.14 -49.78
CA ALA A 122 -15.99 37.46 -51.04
C ALA A 122 -16.28 36.44 -52.16
N ALA A 123 -16.62 35.20 -51.81
CA ALA A 123 -17.02 34.15 -52.75
C ALA A 123 -18.53 34.16 -53.09
N ALA A 124 -19.34 34.98 -52.41
CA ALA A 124 -20.73 35.16 -52.77
C ALA A 124 -20.83 35.96 -54.09
N PRO A 125 -21.50 35.45 -55.14
CA PRO A 125 -21.64 36.20 -56.38
C PRO A 125 -22.45 37.47 -56.14
N ALA A 126 -21.99 38.58 -56.73
CA ALA A 126 -22.65 39.88 -56.65
C ALA A 126 -23.96 39.90 -57.46
N VAL A 127 -25.00 39.24 -56.93
CA VAL A 127 -26.37 39.38 -57.42
C VAL A 127 -26.81 40.81 -57.11
N ALA A 128 -27.08 41.57 -58.16
CA ALA A 128 -27.30 43.00 -58.09
C ALA A 128 -28.38 43.40 -57.07
N ALA A 129 -28.12 44.50 -56.36
CA ALA A 129 -29.14 45.21 -55.61
C ALA A 129 -30.18 45.80 -56.61
N VAL A 130 -31.22 45.03 -56.90
CA VAL A 130 -32.41 45.54 -57.58
C VAL A 130 -33.13 46.47 -56.60
N VAL A 131 -32.95 47.77 -56.81
CA VAL A 131 -33.64 48.82 -56.07
C VAL A 131 -35.16 48.67 -56.27
N PRO A 132 -35.97 48.66 -55.20
CA PRO A 132 -37.42 48.74 -55.35
C PRO A 132 -37.81 50.16 -55.76
N PHE A 133 -37.88 50.42 -57.08
CA PHE A 133 -38.33 51.71 -57.58
C PHE A 133 -39.82 51.89 -57.28
N GLY A 134 -40.13 52.87 -56.44
CA GLY A 134 -41.48 53.10 -55.93
C GLY A 134 -42.46 53.60 -56.98
N ALA A 135 -43.73 53.35 -56.71
CA ALA A 135 -44.87 53.84 -57.48
C ALA A 135 -44.90 55.36 -57.64
N ALA A 136 -45.18 55.84 -58.86
CA ALA A 136 -46.08 56.97 -59.13
C ALA A 136 -46.34 57.16 -60.64
N GLN A 137 -47.59 56.99 -61.06
CA GLN A 137 -48.39 57.86 -61.95
C GLN A 137 -49.23 57.11 -63.01
N PRO A 138 -50.56 57.38 -63.04
CA PRO A 138 -51.40 57.16 -64.21
C PRO A 138 -51.52 58.44 -65.07
N ALA A 139 -51.39 58.30 -66.39
CA ALA A 139 -51.99 59.22 -67.37
C ALA A 139 -53.18 58.45 -67.98
N ASN A 140 -54.45 58.86 -67.88
CA ASN A 140 -55.02 60.20 -67.80
C ASN A 140 -54.58 61.14 -68.92
N SER A 141 -55.13 60.88 -70.11
CA SER A 141 -55.44 61.90 -71.13
C SER A 141 -56.83 61.59 -71.70
N ALA A 142 -57.85 62.21 -71.11
CA ALA A 142 -59.23 62.22 -71.61
C ALA A 142 -59.64 63.66 -71.96
N SER A 143 -60.76 63.82 -72.69
CA SER A 143 -61.28 65.07 -73.30
C SER A 143 -60.63 65.41 -74.65
N SER A 144 -61.31 65.99 -75.63
CA SER A 144 -62.67 66.59 -75.71
C SER A 144 -63.32 66.13 -77.02
N VAL A 145 -64.55 65.60 -77.09
CA VAL A 145 -65.87 66.25 -76.86
C VAL A 145 -66.13 67.43 -77.82
N PHE A 146 -67.06 67.18 -78.76
CA PHE A 146 -67.99 68.08 -79.49
C PHE A 146 -67.55 69.48 -79.98
N VAL A 147 -67.95 69.84 -81.22
CA VAL A 147 -69.04 70.82 -81.47
C VAL A 147 -69.43 70.90 -82.97
N PHE A 148 -70.69 71.30 -83.21
CA PHE A 148 -71.36 71.58 -84.49
C PHE A 148 -70.72 72.70 -85.36
N GLY A 149 -71.02 72.67 -86.65
CA GLY A 149 -70.82 73.78 -87.63
C GLY A 149 -70.79 73.22 -89.06
N ALA A 150 -71.79 73.32 -89.95
CA ALA A 150 -72.95 74.21 -90.07
C ALA A 150 -72.61 75.68 -90.40
N ASN A 151 -72.27 75.95 -91.67
CA ASN A 151 -72.69 77.08 -92.54
C ASN A 151 -71.91 76.98 -93.88
N ASN A 152 -72.47 76.79 -95.08
CA ASN A 152 -73.37 77.62 -95.93
C ASN A 152 -72.81 79.02 -96.30
N PRO A 153 -73.24 79.65 -97.43
CA PRO A 153 -73.60 79.16 -98.77
C PRO A 153 -73.06 80.10 -99.90
N VAL A 154 -73.84 80.42 -100.97
CA VAL A 154 -73.68 81.49 -102.01
C VAL A 154 -72.75 81.15 -103.20
N SER A 155 -73.11 81.31 -104.50
CA SER A 155 -74.39 81.63 -105.19
C SER A 155 -74.35 81.30 -106.71
N PRO A 156 -75.49 81.33 -107.45
CA PRO A 156 -75.62 81.03 -108.89
C PRO A 156 -75.41 82.29 -109.79
N PRO A 157 -75.76 82.23 -111.09
CA PRO A 157 -76.95 83.01 -111.49
C PRO A 157 -77.88 82.42 -112.59
N THR A 158 -79.19 82.50 -112.32
CA THR A 158 -80.35 82.86 -113.19
C THR A 158 -80.59 82.31 -114.62
N PRO A 159 -81.79 81.74 -114.87
CA PRO A 159 -82.66 81.94 -116.05
C PRO A 159 -83.71 83.06 -115.76
N PRO A 160 -84.83 83.28 -116.51
CA PRO A 160 -85.27 82.77 -117.81
C PRO A 160 -85.29 83.92 -118.87
N PRO A 161 -86.38 84.60 -119.37
CA PRO A 161 -87.86 84.44 -119.28
C PRO A 161 -88.53 83.98 -120.61
N SER A 162 -89.87 84.11 -120.71
CA SER A 162 -90.72 83.82 -121.90
C SER A 162 -91.60 85.03 -122.28
N GLY A 163 -92.00 85.16 -123.55
CA GLY A 163 -93.05 86.07 -124.04
C GLY A 163 -92.93 86.34 -125.55
N THR A 164 -93.76 85.85 -126.49
CA THR A 164 -95.22 86.04 -126.79
C THR A 164 -95.59 87.28 -127.63
N THR A 165 -96.29 87.02 -128.74
CA THR A 165 -97.22 87.86 -129.56
C THR A 165 -96.72 88.59 -130.83
N SER A 166 -97.60 88.53 -131.86
CA SER A 166 -97.75 89.42 -133.04
C SER A 166 -96.61 89.56 -134.08
N SER A 167 -96.86 89.69 -135.39
CA SER A 167 -98.03 89.39 -136.25
C SER A 167 -97.63 89.47 -137.74
N ASN A 168 -98.44 88.87 -138.62
CA ASN A 168 -98.53 89.07 -140.09
C ASN A 168 -97.46 88.51 -141.07
N ASN A 169 -97.97 87.57 -141.89
CA ASN A 169 -97.77 87.42 -143.36
C ASN A 169 -96.54 86.67 -143.92
N SER A 170 -96.73 85.34 -144.04
CA SER A 170 -96.52 84.43 -145.21
C SER A 170 -95.39 84.67 -146.24
N PRO A 171 -94.75 83.60 -146.81
CA PRO A 171 -95.17 82.19 -146.84
C PRO A 171 -94.07 81.17 -146.44
N LEU A 172 -94.24 80.43 -145.33
CA LEU A 172 -93.16 79.56 -144.81
C LEU A 172 -93.71 78.40 -143.92
N LYS A 173 -94.34 77.38 -144.52
CA LYS A 173 -94.99 76.28 -143.76
C LYS A 173 -94.27 74.93 -143.73
N ASP A 174 -93.33 74.65 -144.64
CA ASP A 174 -92.75 73.30 -144.76
C ASP A 174 -91.48 73.08 -143.90
N LEU A 175 -90.65 74.12 -143.70
CA LEU A 175 -89.40 74.02 -142.91
C LEU A 175 -89.60 73.87 -141.39
N SER A 176 -90.75 74.28 -140.85
CA SER A 176 -90.99 74.25 -139.39
C SER A 176 -91.21 72.83 -138.84
N ARG A 177 -91.66 71.89 -139.68
CA ARG A 177 -91.83 70.47 -139.30
C ARG A 177 -90.48 69.76 -139.15
N GLU A 178 -89.51 70.09 -139.99
CA GLU A 178 -88.15 69.52 -139.93
C GLU A 178 -87.39 69.98 -138.68
N LEU A 179 -87.50 71.27 -138.31
CA LEU A 179 -86.85 71.82 -137.12
C LEU A 179 -87.36 71.16 -135.82
N ALA A 180 -88.65 70.83 -135.74
CA ALA A 180 -89.22 70.10 -134.61
C ALA A 180 -88.68 68.65 -134.52
N GLN A 181 -88.61 67.93 -135.64
CA GLN A 181 -88.04 66.58 -135.68
C GLN A 181 -86.53 66.57 -135.40
N ALA A 182 -85.80 67.61 -135.82
CA ALA A 182 -84.37 67.76 -135.51
C ALA A 182 -84.13 67.96 -134.01
N LYS A 183 -84.94 68.80 -133.35
CA LYS A 183 -84.88 68.99 -131.88
C LYS A 183 -85.24 67.70 -131.12
N GLU A 184 -86.22 66.95 -131.59
CA GLU A 184 -86.58 65.67 -130.96
C GLU A 184 -85.47 64.62 -131.14
N LYS A 185 -84.84 64.53 -132.32
CA LYS A 185 -83.68 63.66 -132.55
C LYS A 185 -82.48 64.07 -131.68
N LEU A 186 -82.22 65.38 -131.52
CA LEU A 186 -81.16 65.88 -130.65
C LEU A 186 -81.43 65.49 -129.19
N ALA A 187 -82.64 65.75 -128.66
CA ALA A 187 -83.01 65.37 -127.30
C ALA A 187 -82.94 63.84 -127.07
N ARG A 188 -83.31 63.02 -128.05
CA ARG A 188 -83.11 61.55 -127.99
C ARG A 188 -81.62 61.18 -127.99
N SER A 189 -80.77 61.88 -128.74
CA SER A 189 -79.32 61.65 -128.76
C SER A 189 -78.63 62.10 -127.46
N GLU A 190 -79.08 63.20 -126.86
CA GLU A 190 -78.61 63.70 -125.57
C GLU A 190 -79.06 62.78 -124.43
N ALA A 191 -80.29 62.28 -124.46
CA ALA A 191 -80.77 61.25 -123.53
C ALA A 191 -79.99 59.93 -123.68
N ALA A 192 -79.71 59.51 -124.91
CA ALA A 192 -78.86 58.34 -125.17
C ALA A 192 -77.42 58.56 -124.67
N HIS A 193 -76.84 59.76 -124.86
CA HIS A 193 -75.52 60.10 -124.33
C HIS A 193 -75.50 60.16 -122.80
N ALA A 194 -76.54 60.69 -122.16
CA ALA A 194 -76.67 60.72 -120.72
C ALA A 194 -76.79 59.32 -120.12
N GLU A 195 -77.57 58.42 -120.74
CA GLU A 195 -77.68 57.04 -120.28
C GLU A 195 -76.40 56.24 -120.59
N LEU A 196 -75.68 56.54 -121.68
CA LEU A 196 -74.34 55.99 -121.95
C LEU A 196 -73.30 56.49 -120.93
N GLN A 197 -73.38 57.76 -120.52
CA GLN A 197 -72.50 58.34 -119.51
C GLN A 197 -72.79 57.77 -118.12
N LYS A 198 -74.07 57.57 -117.77
CA LYS A 198 -74.51 56.93 -116.53
C LYS A 198 -74.14 55.45 -116.48
N THR A 199 -74.31 54.70 -117.57
CA THR A 199 -73.84 53.29 -117.64
C THR A 199 -72.32 53.18 -117.63
N SER A 200 -71.60 54.14 -118.23
CA SER A 200 -70.13 54.25 -118.11
C SER A 200 -69.68 54.55 -116.68
N GLN A 201 -70.30 55.52 -116.00
CA GLN A 201 -70.05 55.80 -114.58
C GLN A 201 -70.39 54.60 -113.68
N GLN A 202 -71.50 53.91 -113.95
CA GLN A 202 -71.87 52.69 -113.23
C GLN A 202 -70.84 51.57 -113.44
N ALA A 203 -70.37 51.38 -114.67
CA ALA A 203 -69.29 50.43 -114.97
C ALA A 203 -67.98 50.81 -114.27
N GLN A 204 -67.61 52.10 -114.21
CA GLN A 204 -66.44 52.57 -113.44
C GLN A 204 -66.60 52.31 -111.94
N ILE A 205 -67.79 52.54 -111.37
CA ILE A 205 -68.11 52.24 -109.97
C ILE A 205 -68.01 50.74 -109.70
N ASP A 206 -68.50 49.89 -110.61
CA ASP A 206 -68.49 48.44 -110.40
C ASP A 206 -67.10 47.82 -110.64
N VAL A 207 -66.28 48.38 -111.55
CA VAL A 207 -64.84 48.09 -111.64
C VAL A 207 -64.11 48.51 -110.37
N PHE A 208 -64.43 49.68 -109.80
CA PHE A 208 -63.84 50.10 -108.52
C PHE A 208 -64.23 49.16 -107.37
N LYS A 209 -65.50 48.77 -107.25
CA LYS A 209 -65.95 47.77 -106.27
C LYS A 209 -65.30 46.40 -106.48
N ALA A 210 -65.12 45.97 -107.74
CA ALA A 210 -64.42 44.73 -108.06
C ALA A 210 -62.94 44.80 -107.64
N ASN A 211 -62.26 45.92 -107.89
CA ASN A 211 -60.88 46.14 -107.45
C ASN A 211 -60.74 46.20 -105.93
N VAL A 212 -61.70 46.81 -105.21
CA VAL A 212 -61.72 46.78 -103.74
C VAL A 212 -61.89 45.34 -103.24
N ARG A 213 -62.83 44.58 -103.80
CA ARG A 213 -63.02 43.15 -103.47
C ARG A 213 -61.81 42.28 -103.81
N ALA A 214 -61.12 42.56 -104.92
CA ALA A 214 -59.88 41.87 -105.29
C ALA A 214 -58.80 42.13 -104.24
N LYS A 215 -58.57 43.39 -103.84
CA LYS A 215 -57.63 43.74 -102.77
C LYS A 215 -58.02 43.17 -101.40
N GLU A 216 -59.31 43.11 -101.08
CA GLU A 216 -59.79 42.42 -99.87
C GLU A 216 -59.52 40.92 -99.91
N LEU A 217 -59.58 40.27 -101.07
CA LEU A 217 -59.28 38.85 -101.24
C LEU A 217 -57.76 38.59 -101.24
N GLU A 218 -56.95 39.47 -101.84
CA GLU A 218 -55.49 39.46 -101.75
C GLU A 218 -55.04 39.57 -100.28
N ALA A 219 -55.53 40.58 -99.54
CA ALA A 219 -55.22 40.75 -98.11
C ALA A 219 -55.70 39.56 -97.25
N LYS A 220 -56.81 38.91 -97.60
CA LYS A 220 -57.28 37.68 -96.93
C LYS A 220 -56.41 36.48 -97.27
N ALA A 221 -55.88 36.38 -98.48
CA ALA A 221 -54.95 35.32 -98.88
C ALA A 221 -53.59 35.49 -98.21
N GLU A 222 -53.08 36.72 -98.12
CA GLU A 222 -51.87 37.06 -97.35
C GLU A 222 -52.05 36.69 -95.87
N ALA A 223 -53.14 37.13 -95.22
CA ALA A 223 -53.45 36.78 -93.84
C ALA A 223 -53.64 35.27 -93.61
N ALA A 224 -54.16 34.53 -94.60
CA ALA A 224 -54.24 33.07 -94.54
C ALA A 224 -52.86 32.41 -94.62
N GLY A 225 -51.95 32.92 -95.47
CA GLY A 225 -50.55 32.50 -95.52
C GLY A 225 -49.80 32.77 -94.21
N GLU A 226 -49.97 33.95 -93.62
CA GLU A 226 -49.43 34.27 -92.30
C GLU A 226 -49.94 33.32 -91.20
N LEU A 227 -51.23 32.95 -91.24
CA LEU A 227 -51.80 31.97 -90.31
C LEU A 227 -51.24 30.56 -90.54
N GLU A 228 -51.03 30.14 -91.79
CA GLU A 228 -50.43 28.85 -92.11
C GLU A 228 -48.98 28.77 -91.61
N ASP A 229 -48.19 29.83 -91.82
CA ASP A 229 -46.81 29.90 -91.34
C ASP A 229 -46.73 30.00 -89.82
N ARG A 230 -47.68 30.69 -89.15
CA ARG A 230 -47.80 30.66 -87.69
C ARG A 230 -48.18 29.27 -87.17
N LEU A 231 -49.01 28.50 -87.88
CA LEU A 231 -49.31 27.11 -87.55
C LEU A 231 -48.08 26.21 -87.72
N LYS A 232 -47.31 26.36 -88.80
CA LYS A 232 -46.03 25.64 -89.00
C LYS A 232 -45.02 25.97 -87.89
N GLN A 233 -44.89 27.24 -87.53
CA GLN A 233 -44.03 27.69 -86.42
C GLN A 233 -44.51 27.13 -85.07
N ALA A 234 -45.82 27.11 -84.81
CA ALA A 234 -46.39 26.53 -83.59
C ALA A 234 -46.16 25.01 -83.52
N ALA A 235 -46.36 24.27 -84.61
CA ALA A 235 -46.07 22.83 -84.69
C ALA A 235 -44.58 22.54 -84.48
N LEU A 236 -43.68 23.36 -85.04
CA LEU A 236 -42.24 23.26 -84.80
C LEU A 236 -41.86 23.56 -83.34
N ALA A 237 -42.50 24.56 -82.72
CA ALA A 237 -42.31 24.89 -81.31
C ALA A 237 -42.80 23.76 -80.39
N GLU A 238 -43.96 23.16 -80.70
CA GLU A 238 -44.52 22.03 -79.97
C GLU A 238 -43.63 20.77 -80.11
N ALA A 239 -43.11 20.49 -81.32
CA ALA A 239 -42.15 19.42 -81.55
C ALA A 239 -40.84 19.63 -80.76
N ARG A 240 -40.32 20.88 -80.72
CA ARG A 240 -39.16 21.25 -79.89
C ARG A 240 -39.44 21.06 -78.40
N LEU A 241 -40.62 21.43 -77.92
CA LEU A 241 -41.03 21.25 -76.52
C LEU A 241 -41.14 19.75 -76.16
N ARG A 242 -41.76 18.94 -77.02
CA ARG A 242 -41.81 17.48 -76.85
C ARG A 242 -40.41 16.86 -76.80
N ALA A 243 -39.51 17.28 -77.69
CA ALA A 243 -38.12 16.81 -77.70
C ALA A 243 -37.35 17.21 -76.44
N ALA A 244 -37.52 18.46 -75.96
CA ALA A 244 -36.92 18.93 -74.71
C ALA A 244 -37.45 18.14 -73.50
N HIS A 245 -38.77 17.96 -73.39
CA HIS A 245 -39.38 17.16 -72.32
C HIS A 245 -38.92 15.70 -72.35
N ALA A 246 -38.82 15.08 -73.54
CA ALA A 246 -38.28 13.73 -73.67
C ALA A 246 -36.81 13.62 -73.22
N ALA A 247 -35.99 14.64 -73.51
CA ALA A 247 -34.61 14.71 -73.03
C ALA A 247 -34.53 14.91 -71.51
N GLU A 248 -35.42 15.71 -70.91
CA GLU A 248 -35.51 15.86 -69.46
C GLU A 248 -35.95 14.56 -68.77
N VAL A 249 -36.98 13.87 -69.29
CA VAL A 249 -37.41 12.56 -68.79
C VAL A 249 -36.27 11.55 -68.84
N ALA A 250 -35.56 11.44 -69.97
CA ALA A 250 -34.40 10.55 -70.10
C ALA A 250 -33.27 10.90 -69.10
N ARG A 251 -33.04 12.19 -68.82
CA ARG A 251 -32.11 12.64 -67.79
C ARG A 251 -32.56 12.24 -66.38
N PHE A 252 -33.84 12.41 -66.05
CA PHE A 252 -34.39 12.00 -64.76
C PHE A 252 -34.34 10.49 -64.57
N GLU A 253 -34.65 9.69 -65.60
CA GLU A 253 -34.49 8.23 -65.56
C GLU A 253 -33.03 7.80 -65.31
N GLY A 254 -32.07 8.51 -65.91
CA GLY A 254 -30.64 8.31 -65.66
C GLY A 254 -30.27 8.55 -64.19
N LEU A 255 -30.69 9.70 -63.64
CA LEU A 255 -30.46 10.06 -62.24
C LEU A 255 -31.15 9.09 -61.26
N VAL A 256 -32.35 8.59 -61.59
CA VAL A 256 -33.05 7.58 -60.77
C VAL A 256 -32.29 6.24 -60.76
N LYS A 257 -31.75 5.81 -61.92
CA LYS A 257 -30.92 4.58 -62.01
C LYS A 257 -29.62 4.72 -61.21
N GLU A 258 -28.95 5.87 -61.32
CA GLU A 258 -27.74 6.18 -60.54
C GLU A 258 -28.03 6.24 -59.03
N ALA A 259 -29.11 6.91 -58.62
CA ALA A 259 -29.54 6.95 -57.22
C ALA A 259 -29.91 5.57 -56.67
N HIS A 260 -30.49 4.70 -57.50
CA HIS A 260 -30.80 3.32 -57.11
C HIS A 260 -29.54 2.48 -56.90
N ALA A 261 -28.59 2.51 -57.84
CA ALA A 261 -27.30 1.83 -57.71
C ALA A 261 -26.53 2.30 -56.46
N ASN A 262 -26.47 3.62 -56.22
CA ASN A 262 -25.87 4.19 -55.02
C ASN A 262 -26.56 3.73 -53.72
N ALA A 263 -27.89 3.51 -53.75
CA ALA A 263 -28.63 3.00 -52.60
C ALA A 263 -28.40 1.50 -52.36
N GLU A 264 -28.22 0.70 -53.42
CA GLU A 264 -27.84 -0.71 -53.31
C GLU A 264 -26.42 -0.86 -52.75
N ASP A 265 -25.45 -0.09 -53.26
CA ASP A 265 -24.08 -0.06 -52.74
C ASP A 265 -24.01 0.39 -51.28
N LEU A 266 -24.76 1.44 -50.90
CA LEU A 266 -24.84 1.86 -49.50
C LEU A 266 -25.48 0.78 -48.62
N THR A 267 -26.51 0.09 -49.10
CA THR A 267 -27.14 -1.03 -48.37
C THR A 267 -26.18 -2.20 -48.18
N LYS A 268 -25.36 -2.49 -49.19
CA LYS A 268 -24.29 -3.50 -49.12
C LYS A 268 -23.24 -3.11 -48.09
N TYR A 269 -22.73 -1.89 -48.13
CA TYR A 269 -21.75 -1.37 -47.15
C TYR A 269 -22.30 -1.37 -45.71
N MET A 270 -23.59 -1.02 -45.54
CA MET A 270 -24.26 -1.11 -44.23
C MET A 270 -24.39 -2.55 -43.73
N ARG A 271 -24.50 -3.55 -44.61
CA ARG A 271 -24.52 -4.96 -44.22
C ARG A 271 -23.12 -5.45 -43.81
N GLU A 272 -22.12 -5.16 -44.62
CA GLU A 272 -20.71 -5.51 -44.36
C GLU A 272 -20.24 -4.91 -43.01
N THR A 273 -20.52 -3.64 -42.76
CA THR A 273 -20.20 -2.99 -41.47
C THR A 273 -21.02 -3.53 -40.28
N GLN A 274 -22.25 -4.01 -40.50
CA GLN A 274 -23.01 -4.71 -39.45
C GLN A 274 -22.42 -6.08 -39.13
N GLU A 275 -21.94 -6.81 -40.14
CA GLU A 275 -21.26 -8.10 -39.98
C GLU A 275 -19.91 -7.93 -39.24
N GLU A 276 -19.11 -6.92 -39.60
CA GLU A 276 -17.88 -6.55 -38.87
C GLU A 276 -18.18 -6.19 -37.40
N LEU A 277 -19.20 -5.37 -37.14
CA LEU A 277 -19.63 -5.03 -35.78
C LEU A 277 -20.14 -6.26 -34.99
N ALA A 278 -20.76 -7.23 -35.65
CA ALA A 278 -21.18 -8.48 -35.01
C ALA A 278 -19.96 -9.35 -34.65
N GLN A 279 -18.98 -9.48 -35.55
CA GLN A 279 -17.72 -10.19 -35.28
C GLN A 279 -16.94 -9.55 -34.13
N LEU A 280 -16.81 -8.21 -34.11
CA LEU A 280 -16.15 -7.49 -33.02
C LEU A 280 -16.87 -7.66 -31.67
N ARG A 281 -18.21 -7.73 -31.67
CA ARG A 281 -18.99 -8.02 -30.45
C ARG A 281 -18.76 -9.43 -29.92
N LEU A 282 -18.64 -10.42 -30.80
CA LEU A 282 -18.30 -11.80 -30.41
C LEU A 282 -16.87 -11.87 -29.85
N GLY A 283 -15.88 -11.29 -30.53
CA GLY A 283 -14.51 -11.22 -30.03
C GLY A 283 -14.38 -10.51 -28.69
N LEU A 284 -15.14 -9.43 -28.47
CA LEU A 284 -15.20 -8.75 -27.16
C LEU A 284 -15.83 -9.64 -26.07
N ALA A 285 -16.83 -10.45 -26.39
CA ALA A 285 -17.43 -11.38 -25.44
C ALA A 285 -16.42 -12.48 -25.02
N ASP A 286 -15.66 -13.01 -25.96
CA ASP A 286 -14.58 -13.98 -25.69
C ASP A 286 -13.49 -13.38 -24.80
N GLU A 287 -13.05 -12.14 -25.05
CA GLU A 287 -12.10 -11.45 -24.18
C GLU A 287 -12.66 -11.15 -22.78
N VAL A 288 -13.97 -10.88 -22.66
CA VAL A 288 -14.64 -10.74 -21.35
C VAL A 288 -14.66 -12.08 -20.59
N GLU A 289 -14.91 -13.22 -21.26
CA GLU A 289 -14.82 -14.53 -20.62
C GLU A 289 -13.39 -14.92 -20.25
N LYS A 290 -12.39 -14.60 -21.09
CA LYS A 290 -10.96 -14.73 -20.72
C LYS A 290 -10.62 -13.88 -19.49
N GLY A 291 -11.13 -12.65 -19.41
CA GLY A 291 -11.00 -11.77 -18.25
C GLY A 291 -11.60 -12.39 -16.97
N LYS A 292 -12.79 -12.98 -17.06
CA LYS A 292 -13.41 -13.72 -15.94
C LYS A 292 -12.61 -14.95 -15.54
N ALA A 293 -12.06 -15.69 -16.49
CA ALA A 293 -11.20 -16.84 -16.21
C ALA A 293 -9.91 -16.43 -15.48
N LEU A 294 -9.25 -15.36 -15.93
CA LEU A 294 -8.07 -14.79 -15.27
C LEU A 294 -8.39 -14.29 -13.85
N ALA A 295 -9.55 -13.67 -13.64
CA ALA A 295 -9.98 -13.25 -12.30
C ALA A 295 -10.12 -14.44 -11.32
N ARG A 296 -10.70 -15.57 -11.76
CA ARG A 296 -10.79 -16.79 -10.95
C ARG A 296 -9.42 -17.39 -10.64
N VAL A 297 -8.49 -17.36 -11.59
CA VAL A 297 -7.10 -17.82 -11.36
C VAL A 297 -6.38 -16.91 -10.35
N ASN A 298 -6.61 -15.60 -10.40
CA ASN A 298 -6.05 -14.68 -9.40
C ASN A 298 -6.63 -14.94 -8.00
N GLU A 299 -7.93 -15.22 -7.89
CA GLU A 299 -8.58 -15.58 -6.62
C GLU A 299 -8.03 -16.90 -6.03
N ASP A 300 -7.78 -17.93 -6.86
CA ASP A 300 -7.08 -19.17 -6.43
C ASP A 300 -5.65 -18.88 -5.94
N LEU A 301 -4.89 -18.08 -6.70
CA LEU A 301 -3.51 -17.72 -6.34
C LEU A 301 -3.45 -16.93 -5.02
N GLU A 302 -4.38 -15.99 -4.79
CA GLU A 302 -4.51 -15.29 -3.51
C GLU A 302 -4.91 -16.24 -2.37
N GLY A 303 -5.84 -17.17 -2.61
CA GLY A 303 -6.21 -18.20 -1.63
C GLY A 303 -5.02 -19.08 -1.24
N ARG A 304 -4.22 -19.50 -2.22
CA ARG A 304 -2.99 -20.28 -2.03
C ARG A 304 -1.88 -19.49 -1.35
N LEU A 305 -1.78 -18.18 -1.60
CA LEU A 305 -0.84 -17.31 -0.90
C LEU A 305 -1.20 -17.21 0.58
N ARG A 306 -2.46 -16.95 0.92
CA ARG A 306 -2.94 -16.91 2.32
C ARG A 306 -2.75 -18.26 3.04
N ALA A 307 -2.95 -19.37 2.33
CA ALA A 307 -2.67 -20.71 2.87
C ALA A 307 -1.17 -20.93 3.12
N SER A 308 -0.29 -20.44 2.22
CA SER A 308 1.16 -20.45 2.42
C SER A 308 1.58 -19.60 3.63
N GLU A 309 1.03 -18.41 3.79
CA GLU A 309 1.27 -17.54 4.96
C GLU A 309 0.86 -18.23 6.27
N GLY A 310 -0.30 -18.90 6.28
CA GLY A 310 -0.75 -19.72 7.41
C GLY A 310 0.22 -20.88 7.75
N LEU A 311 0.76 -21.56 6.75
CA LEU A 311 1.78 -22.60 6.95
C LEU A 311 3.11 -22.04 7.48
N HIS A 312 3.51 -20.84 7.06
CA HIS A 312 4.71 -20.20 7.61
C HIS A 312 4.54 -19.84 9.09
N ALA A 313 3.38 -19.27 9.46
CA ALA A 313 3.06 -18.97 10.86
C ALA A 313 3.05 -20.23 11.74
N GLU A 314 2.55 -21.35 11.22
CA GLU A 314 2.58 -22.65 11.91
C GLU A 314 4.01 -23.19 12.07
N VAL A 315 4.85 -23.09 11.03
CA VAL A 315 6.28 -23.47 11.11
C VAL A 315 7.02 -22.65 12.15
N ASP A 316 6.78 -21.34 12.23
CA ASP A 316 7.43 -20.48 13.22
C ASP A 316 6.91 -20.73 14.65
N ARG A 317 5.63 -21.08 14.81
CA ARG A 317 5.07 -21.57 16.08
C ARG A 317 5.76 -22.85 16.55
N LEU A 318 5.89 -23.85 15.67
CA LEU A 318 6.55 -25.12 15.98
C LEU A 318 8.05 -24.95 16.26
N ARG A 319 8.74 -24.01 15.59
CA ARG A 319 10.12 -23.64 15.91
C ARG A 319 10.24 -23.05 17.32
N ALA A 320 9.37 -22.12 17.68
CA ALA A 320 9.37 -21.53 19.02
C ALA A 320 9.11 -22.58 20.12
N GLU A 321 8.18 -23.51 19.88
CA GLU A 321 7.93 -24.65 20.78
C GLU A 321 9.15 -25.57 20.91
N ALA A 322 9.85 -25.86 19.80
CA ALA A 322 11.08 -26.64 19.80
C ALA A 322 12.21 -25.97 20.60
N GLU A 323 12.38 -24.64 20.52
CA GLU A 323 13.37 -23.92 21.35
C GLU A 323 13.02 -24.01 22.85
N VAL A 324 11.75 -23.85 23.21
CA VAL A 324 11.29 -23.99 24.61
C VAL A 324 11.56 -25.40 25.14
N LEU A 325 11.31 -26.43 24.32
CA LEU A 325 11.61 -27.82 24.69
C LEU A 325 13.11 -28.09 24.82
N ARG A 326 13.97 -27.53 23.95
CA ARG A 326 15.43 -27.63 24.11
C ARG A 326 15.92 -26.94 25.39
N ALA A 327 15.44 -25.73 25.67
CA ALA A 327 15.78 -25.01 26.90
C ALA A 327 15.35 -25.81 28.16
N ARG A 328 14.16 -26.42 28.13
CA ARG A 328 13.69 -27.30 29.21
C ARG A 328 14.57 -28.54 29.38
N ASN A 329 14.98 -29.19 28.30
CA ASN A 329 15.89 -30.35 28.36
C ASN A 329 17.25 -29.96 28.93
N GLY A 330 17.85 -28.84 28.48
CA GLY A 330 19.13 -28.36 29.04
C GLY A 330 19.07 -28.07 30.54
N ASN A 331 17.95 -27.53 31.03
CA ASN A 331 17.73 -27.34 32.47
C ASN A 331 17.63 -28.68 33.23
N LEU A 332 16.94 -29.68 32.66
CA LEU A 332 16.83 -31.02 33.26
C LEU A 332 18.17 -31.77 33.26
N GLU A 333 18.99 -31.61 32.20
CA GLU A 333 20.35 -32.15 32.14
C GLU A 333 21.26 -31.51 33.19
N ALA A 334 21.19 -30.20 33.37
CA ALA A 334 21.93 -29.49 34.42
C ALA A 334 21.50 -29.92 35.83
N GLU A 335 20.19 -30.10 36.06
CA GLU A 335 19.69 -30.62 37.34
C GLU A 335 20.11 -32.07 37.60
N ALA A 336 20.06 -32.94 36.58
CA ALA A 336 20.56 -34.31 36.68
C ALA A 336 22.07 -34.36 36.96
N GLY A 337 22.85 -33.44 36.37
CA GLY A 337 24.27 -33.26 36.66
C GLY A 337 24.53 -32.86 38.12
N ARG A 338 23.76 -31.89 38.64
CA ARG A 338 23.81 -31.48 40.06
C ARG A 338 23.48 -32.64 41.00
N LEU A 339 22.36 -33.34 40.77
CA LEU A 339 21.93 -34.47 41.60
C LEU A 339 22.94 -35.62 41.60
N ARG A 340 23.65 -35.84 40.50
CA ARG A 340 24.76 -36.79 40.43
C ARG A 340 25.93 -36.37 41.32
N GLY A 341 26.35 -35.10 41.25
CA GLY A 341 27.38 -34.57 42.13
C GLY A 341 27.02 -34.63 43.62
N ASP A 342 25.77 -34.35 43.97
CA ASP A 342 25.26 -34.50 45.34
C ASP A 342 25.29 -35.97 45.80
N ALA A 343 24.94 -36.91 44.93
CA ALA A 343 25.03 -38.34 45.21
C ALA A 343 26.48 -38.82 45.40
N ASP A 344 27.43 -38.34 44.58
CA ASP A 344 28.86 -38.66 44.71
C ASP A 344 29.43 -38.11 46.04
N LEU A 345 29.05 -36.89 46.44
CA LEU A 345 29.43 -36.30 47.74
C LEU A 345 28.85 -37.07 48.94
N LEU A 346 27.60 -37.56 48.83
CA LEU A 346 27.01 -38.42 49.85
C LEU A 346 27.71 -39.79 49.89
N GLY A 347 28.12 -40.33 48.75
CA GLY A 347 28.95 -41.54 48.64
C GLY A 347 30.26 -41.39 49.41
N GLN A 348 31.03 -40.34 49.13
CA GLN A 348 32.30 -40.04 49.83
C GLN A 348 32.11 -39.84 51.33
N ARG A 349 31.02 -39.20 51.76
CA ARG A 349 30.68 -39.04 53.19
C ARG A 349 30.37 -40.37 53.85
N ASN A 350 29.63 -41.26 53.19
CA ASN A 350 29.32 -42.59 53.70
C ASN A 350 30.56 -43.48 53.78
N GLU A 351 31.46 -43.41 52.79
CA GLU A 351 32.75 -44.11 52.81
C GLU A 351 33.62 -43.64 53.97
N LYS A 352 33.74 -42.32 54.19
CA LYS A 352 34.44 -41.77 55.36
C LYS A 352 33.82 -42.25 56.67
N LEU A 353 32.49 -42.19 56.80
CA LEU A 353 31.80 -42.65 58.01
C LEU A 353 31.99 -44.16 58.27
N ALA A 354 32.10 -44.97 57.21
CA ALA A 354 32.41 -46.40 57.35
C ALA A 354 33.84 -46.61 57.92
N VAL A 355 34.83 -45.86 57.43
CA VAL A 355 36.20 -45.87 57.97
C VAL A 355 36.24 -45.39 59.42
N ASP A 356 35.54 -44.29 59.76
CA ASP A 356 35.44 -43.78 61.13
C ASP A 356 34.81 -44.82 62.07
N VAL A 357 33.78 -45.56 61.62
CA VAL A 357 33.15 -46.66 62.37
C VAL A 357 34.09 -47.86 62.57
N GLU A 358 34.85 -48.25 61.54
CA GLU A 358 35.84 -49.32 61.66
C GLU A 358 36.96 -48.94 62.66
N GLN A 359 37.47 -47.71 62.58
CA GLN A 359 38.46 -47.20 63.52
C GLN A 359 37.93 -47.20 64.97
N LEU A 360 36.69 -46.77 65.19
CA LEU A 360 36.03 -46.83 66.50
C LEU A 360 35.83 -48.27 67.00
N ALA A 361 35.56 -49.24 66.11
CA ALA A 361 35.46 -50.65 66.48
C ALA A 361 36.82 -51.24 66.92
N VAL A 362 37.92 -50.84 66.25
CA VAL A 362 39.30 -51.19 66.66
C VAL A 362 39.64 -50.56 68.01
N GLN A 363 39.34 -49.27 68.21
CA GLN A 363 39.55 -48.58 69.49
C GLN A 363 38.77 -49.26 70.64
N LYS A 364 37.49 -49.58 70.43
CA LYS A 364 36.65 -50.30 71.40
C LYS A 364 37.26 -51.66 71.76
N SER A 365 37.79 -52.40 70.78
CA SER A 365 38.43 -53.70 70.99
C SER A 365 39.74 -53.58 71.78
N SER A 366 40.55 -52.55 71.49
CA SER A 366 41.76 -52.22 72.25
C SER A 366 41.43 -51.88 73.71
N LEU A 367 40.44 -51.01 73.95
CA LEU A 367 39.97 -50.66 75.30
C LEU A 367 39.42 -51.88 76.06
N ALA A 368 38.66 -52.76 75.39
CA ALA A 368 38.17 -53.99 76.01
C ALA A 368 39.32 -54.92 76.43
N SER A 369 40.37 -55.04 75.61
CA SER A 369 41.59 -55.78 75.96
C SER A 369 42.32 -55.15 77.16
N GLN A 370 42.46 -53.82 77.19
CA GLN A 370 43.04 -53.10 78.33
C GLN A 370 42.25 -53.31 79.63
N VAL A 371 40.91 -53.25 79.57
CA VAL A 371 40.03 -53.54 80.72
C VAL A 371 40.23 -54.99 81.20
N GLY A 372 40.29 -55.96 80.29
CA GLY A 372 40.57 -57.36 80.64
C GLY A 372 41.95 -57.55 81.29
N GLN A 373 42.99 -56.88 80.79
CA GLN A 373 44.32 -56.87 81.41
C GLN A 373 44.32 -56.24 82.79
N LEU A 374 43.60 -55.12 82.99
CA LEU A 374 43.47 -54.46 84.28
C LEU A 374 42.70 -55.35 85.29
N GLN A 375 41.64 -56.03 84.85
CA GLN A 375 40.92 -57.01 85.67
C GLN A 375 41.81 -58.20 86.08
N ALA A 376 42.60 -58.75 85.14
CA ALA A 376 43.55 -59.82 85.45
C ALA A 376 44.66 -59.36 86.41
N ARG A 377 45.16 -58.13 86.25
CA ARG A 377 46.13 -57.51 87.19
C ARG A 377 45.53 -57.28 88.56
N LEU A 378 44.27 -56.85 88.64
CA LEU A 378 43.53 -56.67 89.89
C LEU A 378 43.37 -58.01 90.62
N GLY A 379 42.85 -59.04 89.95
CA GLY A 379 42.71 -60.39 90.55
C GLY A 379 44.06 -60.99 90.98
N THR A 380 45.14 -60.71 90.25
CA THR A 380 46.50 -61.09 90.66
C THR A 380 46.96 -60.33 91.91
N ALA A 381 46.64 -59.04 92.03
CA ALA A 381 46.95 -58.23 93.20
C ALA A 381 46.11 -58.63 94.43
N GLU A 382 44.83 -58.95 94.24
CA GLU A 382 43.94 -59.51 95.26
C GLU A 382 44.43 -60.87 95.75
N GLY A 383 44.84 -61.76 94.84
CA GLY A 383 45.45 -63.05 95.17
C GLY A 383 46.76 -62.89 95.99
N ARG A 384 47.63 -61.95 95.61
CA ARG A 384 48.82 -61.59 96.39
C ARG A 384 48.46 -60.99 97.75
N ASN A 385 47.45 -60.13 97.85
CA ASN A 385 47.00 -59.58 99.13
C ASN A 385 46.45 -60.68 100.05
N LYS A 386 45.71 -61.64 99.50
CA LYS A 386 45.24 -62.82 100.25
C LYS A 386 46.43 -63.65 100.75
N GLN A 387 47.39 -63.97 99.87
CA GLN A 387 48.60 -64.71 100.24
C GLN A 387 49.45 -63.96 101.28
N LEU A 388 49.61 -62.64 101.16
CA LEU A 388 50.31 -61.81 102.14
C LEU A 388 49.57 -61.77 103.48
N SER A 389 48.23 -61.72 103.47
CA SER A 389 47.41 -61.79 104.68
C SER A 389 47.55 -63.15 105.39
N GLU A 390 47.54 -64.25 104.62
CA GLU A 390 47.79 -65.61 105.12
C GLU A 390 49.22 -65.77 105.68
N GLN A 391 50.23 -65.21 105.00
CA GLN A 391 51.61 -65.16 105.50
C GLN A 391 51.73 -64.32 106.77
N LEU A 392 51.02 -63.19 106.86
CA LEU A 392 51.01 -62.34 108.04
C LEU A 392 50.35 -63.04 109.23
N ALA A 393 49.25 -63.76 109.01
CA ALA A 393 48.60 -64.60 110.01
C ALA A 393 49.51 -65.73 110.49
N ALA A 394 50.12 -66.49 109.57
CA ALA A 394 51.08 -67.55 109.90
C ALA A 394 52.32 -67.03 110.65
N SER A 395 52.81 -65.84 110.28
CA SER A 395 53.89 -65.14 110.98
C SER A 395 53.46 -64.71 112.39
N ALA A 396 52.24 -64.19 112.56
CA ALA A 396 51.68 -63.85 113.86
C ALA A 396 51.51 -65.09 114.76
N GLU A 397 51.05 -66.22 114.21
CA GLU A 397 50.99 -67.51 114.93
C GLU A 397 52.38 -68.07 115.29
N ALA A 398 53.38 -67.86 114.43
CA ALA A 398 54.77 -68.24 114.73
C ALA A 398 55.38 -67.36 115.84
N HIS A 399 55.11 -66.04 115.80
CA HIS A 399 55.49 -65.12 116.87
C HIS A 399 54.76 -65.43 118.19
N GLN A 400 53.48 -65.79 118.14
CA GLN A 400 52.71 -66.21 119.32
C GLN A 400 53.29 -67.49 119.92
N ARG A 401 53.56 -68.52 119.11
CA ARG A 401 54.25 -69.74 119.56
C ARG A 401 55.61 -69.45 120.16
N SER A 402 56.43 -68.61 119.53
CA SER A 402 57.73 -68.21 120.07
C SER A 402 57.61 -67.42 121.39
N ALA A 403 56.56 -66.60 121.54
CA ALA A 403 56.28 -65.89 122.79
C ALA A 403 55.81 -66.83 123.90
N ASP A 404 55.01 -67.85 123.59
CA ASP A 404 54.56 -68.88 124.52
C ASP A 404 55.69 -69.86 124.89
N GLU A 405 56.55 -70.24 123.95
CA GLU A 405 57.81 -70.95 124.22
C GLU A 405 58.73 -70.13 125.11
N ALA A 406 58.88 -68.82 124.85
CA ALA A 406 59.66 -67.93 125.70
C ALA A 406 59.04 -67.75 127.10
N ARG A 407 57.71 -67.78 127.22
CA ARG A 407 57.01 -67.80 128.52
C ARG A 407 57.28 -69.12 129.26
N ALA A 408 57.08 -70.27 128.61
CA ALA A 408 57.36 -71.58 129.18
C ALA A 408 58.84 -71.74 129.58
N ALA A 409 59.77 -71.22 128.76
CA ALA A 409 61.19 -71.19 129.08
C ALA A 409 61.53 -70.26 130.26
N ARG A 410 60.81 -69.12 130.41
CA ARG A 410 60.92 -68.25 131.59
C ARG A 410 60.35 -68.91 132.85
N GLU A 411 59.24 -69.63 132.74
CA GLU A 411 58.64 -70.40 133.84
C GLU A 411 59.55 -71.57 134.25
N ALA A 412 60.12 -72.30 133.30
CA ALA A 412 61.14 -73.30 133.54
C ALA A 412 62.40 -72.71 134.19
N ASN A 413 62.86 -71.54 133.73
CA ASN A 413 63.97 -70.81 134.37
C ASN A 413 63.62 -70.33 135.78
N ALA A 414 62.40 -69.86 136.04
CA ALA A 414 61.93 -69.50 137.37
C ALA A 414 61.87 -70.75 138.29
N GLY A 415 61.44 -71.89 137.77
CA GLY A 415 61.51 -73.19 138.46
C GLY A 415 62.94 -73.64 138.75
N LEU A 416 63.86 -73.47 137.80
CA LEU A 416 65.29 -73.73 138.00
C LEU A 416 65.93 -72.76 139.00
N GLN A 417 65.58 -71.47 138.95
CA GLN A 417 66.01 -70.47 139.93
C GLN A 417 65.44 -70.78 141.33
N GLY A 418 64.19 -71.24 141.43
CA GLY A 418 63.60 -71.75 142.66
C GLY A 418 64.34 -72.98 143.20
N ARG A 419 64.71 -73.92 142.32
CA ARG A 419 65.57 -75.06 142.68
C ARG A 419 66.97 -74.64 143.09
N VAL A 420 67.60 -73.67 142.42
CA VAL A 420 68.92 -73.12 142.78
C VAL A 420 68.85 -72.35 144.09
N ALA A 421 67.78 -71.60 144.35
CA ALA A 421 67.54 -70.93 145.62
C ALA A 421 67.35 -71.95 146.74
N ASN A 422 66.54 -73.00 146.53
CA ASN A 422 66.38 -74.10 147.48
C ASN A 422 67.70 -74.85 147.74
N LEU A 423 68.48 -75.14 146.70
CA LEU A 423 69.79 -75.76 146.81
C LEU A 423 70.79 -74.84 147.53
N ARG A 424 70.80 -73.54 147.26
CA ARG A 424 71.58 -72.55 148.03
C ARG A 424 71.15 -72.47 149.49
N LEU A 425 69.87 -72.62 149.78
CA LEU A 425 69.34 -72.63 151.14
C LEU A 425 69.73 -73.93 151.87
N ARG A 426 69.71 -75.08 151.18
CA ARG A 426 70.26 -76.36 151.68
C ARG A 426 71.77 -76.33 151.84
N ILE A 427 72.51 -75.72 150.92
CA ILE A 427 73.95 -75.49 151.04
C ILE A 427 74.21 -74.57 152.24
N GLY A 428 73.49 -73.46 152.40
CA GLY A 428 73.59 -72.59 153.57
C GLY A 428 73.22 -73.29 154.88
N GLN A 429 72.27 -74.24 154.88
CA GLN A 429 71.98 -75.09 156.03
C GLN A 429 73.09 -76.12 156.30
N LEU A 430 73.68 -76.70 155.26
CA LEU A 430 74.82 -77.62 155.36
C LEU A 430 76.08 -76.88 155.83
N GLU A 431 76.36 -75.69 155.31
CA GLU A 431 77.41 -74.77 155.74
C GLU A 431 77.16 -74.28 157.17
N ALA A 432 75.92 -73.98 157.56
CA ALA A 432 75.56 -73.66 158.95
C ALA A 432 75.78 -74.86 159.88
N SER A 433 75.46 -76.09 159.44
CA SER A 433 75.67 -77.30 160.25
C SER A 433 77.15 -77.71 160.33
N ALA A 434 77.90 -77.52 159.24
CA ALA A 434 79.34 -77.74 159.17
C ALA A 434 80.10 -76.68 159.98
N SER A 435 79.74 -75.40 159.86
CA SER A 435 80.31 -74.32 160.67
C SER A 435 79.88 -74.39 162.14
N ALA A 436 78.68 -74.88 162.48
CA ALA A 436 78.32 -75.20 163.86
C ALA A 436 79.16 -76.35 164.43
N SER A 437 79.38 -77.41 163.64
CA SER A 437 80.26 -78.53 164.01
C SER A 437 81.73 -78.10 164.15
N TRP A 438 82.18 -77.20 163.27
CA TRP A 438 83.53 -76.62 163.32
C TRP A 438 83.68 -75.64 164.49
N LEU A 439 82.67 -74.80 164.78
CA LEU A 439 82.67 -73.87 165.90
C LEU A 439 82.58 -74.57 167.27
N GLN A 440 81.91 -75.72 167.38
CA GLN A 440 82.00 -76.55 168.59
C GLN A 440 83.41 -77.10 168.79
N ARG A 441 84.07 -77.60 167.73
CA ARG A 441 85.47 -78.06 167.81
C ARG A 441 86.46 -76.92 168.08
N PHE A 442 86.30 -75.76 167.44
CA PHE A 442 87.20 -74.62 167.60
C PHE A 442 87.07 -73.95 168.97
N ARG A 443 85.86 -73.91 169.55
CA ARG A 443 85.63 -73.40 170.92
C ARG A 443 86.32 -74.20 172.03
N ALA A 444 86.68 -75.45 171.79
CA ALA A 444 87.39 -76.26 172.79
C ALA A 444 88.92 -76.03 172.80
N TRP A 445 89.50 -75.50 171.72
CA TRP A 445 90.95 -75.48 171.54
C TRP A 445 91.62 -74.13 171.85
N VAL A 446 91.04 -73.00 171.43
CA VAL A 446 91.67 -71.68 171.61
C VAL A 446 91.21 -71.01 172.92
N GLY A 447 91.57 -71.64 174.03
CA GLY A 447 91.50 -71.01 175.34
C GLY A 447 92.60 -69.97 175.50
N GLY A 448 92.25 -68.67 175.48
CA GLY A 448 93.03 -67.62 176.13
C GLY A 448 94.04 -66.81 175.29
N VAL A 449 93.55 -65.92 174.43
CA VAL A 449 94.26 -64.65 174.09
C VAL A 449 93.26 -63.49 174.15
N LYS A 450 93.67 -62.33 174.69
CA LYS A 450 92.80 -61.18 175.01
C LYS A 450 93.05 -59.94 174.12
N LYS A 451 91.95 -59.29 173.74
CA LYS A 451 91.71 -57.82 173.58
C LYS A 451 92.33 -56.99 172.42
N THR A 452 91.46 -56.06 171.94
CA THR A 452 91.62 -54.85 171.10
C THR A 452 91.47 -55.04 169.57
N GLY A 453 90.79 -54.17 168.78
CA GLY A 453 89.87 -53.04 169.08
C GLY A 453 89.40 -52.25 167.82
N SER A 454 88.17 -51.71 167.83
CA SER A 454 87.60 -50.58 167.03
C SER A 454 87.44 -50.56 165.47
N LYS A 455 86.17 -50.34 165.05
CA LYS A 455 85.62 -49.32 164.07
C LYS A 455 86.05 -49.34 162.58
N ALA A 456 85.16 -49.62 161.60
CA ALA A 456 84.19 -48.70 160.92
C ALA A 456 84.77 -47.99 159.65
N ALA A 457 84.05 -47.49 158.62
CA ALA A 457 82.60 -47.39 158.31
C ALA A 457 82.33 -47.04 156.80
N SER A 458 81.07 -47.19 156.31
CA SER A 458 80.25 -46.32 155.39
C SER A 458 80.90 -45.53 154.19
N ALA A 459 80.28 -45.25 153.02
CA ALA A 459 78.92 -45.45 152.45
C ALA A 459 78.88 -45.10 150.93
N LYS A 460 77.79 -45.45 150.21
CA LYS A 460 77.16 -44.78 149.01
C LYS A 460 78.03 -44.53 147.73
N GLY A 461 77.53 -44.54 146.49
CA GLY A 461 76.18 -44.81 145.95
C GLY A 461 75.65 -43.70 145.00
N LYS A 462 75.32 -44.04 143.74
CA LYS A 462 74.43 -43.37 142.72
C LYS A 462 74.72 -44.03 141.33
N ALA A 463 73.80 -44.35 140.40
CA ALA A 463 72.51 -43.78 139.94
C ALA A 463 72.72 -42.49 139.07
N VAL A 464 72.02 -42.20 137.95
CA VAL A 464 70.87 -42.83 137.27
C VAL A 464 70.55 -42.11 135.90
N GLN A 465 69.74 -42.68 134.99
CA GLN A 465 68.98 -42.02 133.88
C GLN A 465 69.75 -41.34 132.70
N HIS A 466 69.17 -40.91 131.54
CA HIS A 466 67.85 -40.98 130.82
C HIS A 466 68.15 -40.82 129.29
N ALA A 467 67.51 -41.49 128.31
CA ALA A 467 66.22 -41.25 127.60
C ALA A 467 66.08 -40.02 126.64
N SER A 468 65.90 -40.27 125.33
CA SER A 468 65.02 -39.62 124.30
C SER A 468 65.22 -40.38 122.95
N VAL A 469 64.32 -40.57 121.98
CA VAL A 469 63.14 -39.88 121.38
C VAL A 469 63.49 -38.71 120.44
N ALA A 470 63.40 -38.93 119.10
CA ALA A 470 62.73 -38.02 118.13
C ALA A 470 62.82 -38.44 116.63
N ALA A 471 61.70 -38.19 115.93
CA ALA A 471 61.54 -37.66 114.54
C ALA A 471 62.11 -38.39 113.29
N GLY A 472 61.19 -38.68 112.37
CA GLY A 472 61.44 -39.28 111.06
C GLY A 472 62.09 -38.40 109.98
N LYS A 473 62.34 -39.02 108.81
CA LYS A 473 62.63 -38.36 107.53
C LYS A 473 62.21 -39.26 106.37
N ARG A 474 61.39 -38.74 105.45
CA ARG A 474 61.25 -39.29 104.09
C ARG A 474 62.49 -38.94 103.27
N PRO A 475 62.88 -39.79 102.30
CA PRO A 475 63.51 -39.34 101.07
C PRO A 475 62.51 -39.40 99.89
N GLU A 476 62.63 -38.43 98.99
CA GLU A 476 61.97 -38.45 97.68
C GLU A 476 62.62 -39.49 96.76
N MET A 477 61.86 -40.03 95.80
CA MET A 477 62.41 -40.53 94.55
C MET A 477 61.79 -39.75 93.39
N THR A 478 62.66 -39.08 92.64
CA THR A 478 62.36 -38.30 91.45
C THR A 478 62.14 -39.20 90.23
N VAL A 479 61.00 -39.05 89.52
CA VAL A 479 60.89 -39.38 88.09
C VAL A 479 59.97 -38.36 87.41
N THR A 480 60.51 -37.66 86.41
CA THR A 480 59.80 -36.86 85.41
C THR A 480 59.75 -37.63 84.07
N PRO A 481 59.23 -37.03 82.98
CA PRO A 481 57.82 -36.89 82.63
C PRO A 481 57.41 -37.87 81.51
N VAL A 482 56.11 -38.07 81.27
CA VAL A 482 55.62 -38.66 80.01
C VAL A 482 54.46 -37.83 79.49
N SER A 483 54.63 -37.30 78.28
CA SER A 483 53.60 -36.64 77.49
C SER A 483 52.65 -37.66 76.85
N ALA A 484 51.37 -37.31 76.75
CA ALA A 484 50.48 -37.66 75.65
C ALA A 484 49.37 -36.60 75.58
#